data_AF-F0LK64-F1
#
_entry.id   AF-F0LK64-F1
#
_cell.length_a   1.000
_cell.length_b   1.000
_cell.length_c   1.000
_cell.angle_alpha   90.00
_cell.angle_beta   90.00
_cell.angle_gamma   90.00
#
_symmetry.space_group_name_H-M   'P 1'
#
loop_
_entity.id
_entity.type
_entity.pdbx_description
1 polymer ?
#
loop_
_entity_poly.entity_id
_entity_poly.type
_entity_poly.pdbx_seq_one_letter_code
_entity_poly.pdbx_strand_id
1 'polypeptide(L)'
;MVGAIVLFYRVFLFLMILFLTIFISIRIRRYPKNLRKLMLLAAIFSGIGAFGRLIDVLVLFVSIPFAYEIHLITHVVSIGGVIWVFISLMLNLERYYIPLTSISHAEEKRKPGASYIVLSSNTLQDVVEFLQNIDGPVLLFTRYPNLYGNENIKKIWITTADSKGVSPTALHVLQDIAIRFASENNGATIVVDCLEYLVLYNGFKSVFKFLVTLKDHLMTRGATLIIFADPTALEESQVALLKREFNPL
;
A
#
# COMPACT_ATOMS: atom_id res chain seq x y z
N MET A 1 18.37 -49.21 24.60
CA MET A 1 18.72 -47.87 25.14
C MET A 1 18.59 -46.87 24.00
N VAL A 2 17.91 -45.75 24.22
CA VAL A 2 17.77 -44.70 23.21
C VAL A 2 19.12 -44.01 23.00
N GLY A 3 19.56 -43.88 21.76
CA GLY A 3 20.80 -43.16 21.46
C GLY A 3 20.70 -41.69 21.88
N ALA A 4 21.66 -41.19 22.66
CA ALA A 4 21.65 -39.82 23.17
C ALA A 4 21.53 -38.76 22.06
N ILE A 5 22.21 -38.99 20.93
CA ILE A 5 22.14 -38.13 19.74
C ILE A 5 20.73 -38.10 19.14
N VAL A 6 20.07 -39.26 19.06
CA VAL A 6 18.71 -39.40 18.52
C VAL A 6 17.71 -38.65 19.40
N LEU A 7 17.81 -38.84 20.71
CA LEU A 7 16.96 -38.15 21.67
C LEU A 7 17.17 -36.63 21.59
N PHE A 8 18.43 -36.19 21.57
CA PHE A 8 18.78 -34.77 21.55
C PHE A 8 18.18 -34.06 20.33
N TYR A 9 18.39 -34.57 19.10
CA TYR A 9 17.89 -33.87 17.91
C TYR A 9 16.35 -33.81 17.89
N ARG A 10 15.65 -34.87 18.31
CA ARG A 10 14.18 -34.90 18.29
C ARG A 10 13.60 -33.91 19.29
N VAL A 11 14.14 -33.88 20.50
CA VAL A 11 13.74 -32.92 21.54
C VAL A 11 14.05 -31.49 21.11
N PHE A 12 15.23 -31.26 20.53
CA PHE A 12 15.62 -29.93 20.05
C PHE A 12 14.66 -29.41 18.96
N LEU A 13 14.34 -30.22 17.95
CA LEU A 13 13.39 -29.85 16.90
C LEU A 13 11.97 -29.62 17.45
N PHE A 14 11.53 -30.45 18.40
CA PHE A 14 10.25 -30.23 19.09
C PHE A 14 10.21 -28.87 19.78
N LEU A 15 11.25 -28.54 20.55
CA LEU A 15 11.32 -27.26 21.28
C LEU A 15 11.38 -26.05 20.33
N MET A 16 12.09 -26.13 19.21
CA MET A 16 12.11 -25.06 18.21
C MET A 16 10.73 -24.76 17.64
N ILE A 17 9.99 -25.81 17.22
CA ILE A 17 8.66 -25.62 16.62
C ILE A 17 7.67 -25.17 17.70
N LEU A 18 7.73 -25.73 18.91
CA LEU A 18 6.90 -25.31 20.03
C LEU A 18 7.12 -23.83 20.37
N PHE A 19 8.37 -23.39 20.43
CA PHE A 19 8.71 -21.99 20.67
C PHE A 19 8.11 -21.08 19.59
N LEU A 20 8.23 -21.45 18.31
CA LEU A 20 7.61 -20.71 17.19
C LEU A 20 6.08 -20.61 17.36
N THR A 21 5.41 -21.72 17.68
CA THR A 21 3.96 -21.74 17.90
C THR A 21 3.54 -20.82 19.05
N ILE A 22 4.24 -20.87 20.18
CA ILE A 22 3.97 -19.99 21.34
C ILE A 22 4.22 -18.53 20.96
N PHE A 23 5.34 -18.24 20.30
CA PHE A 23 5.73 -16.90 19.86
C PHE A 23 4.66 -16.26 18.97
N ILE A 24 4.13 -17.00 18.00
CA ILE A 24 3.06 -16.53 17.11
C ILE A 24 1.78 -16.34 17.92
N SER A 25 1.39 -17.34 18.73
CA SER A 25 0.13 -17.34 19.49
C SER A 25 -0.01 -16.14 20.42
N ILE A 26 1.06 -15.76 21.13
CA ILE A 26 1.09 -14.58 22.01
C ILE A 26 0.92 -13.28 21.21
N ARG A 27 1.46 -13.22 19.99
CA ARG A 27 1.46 -12.01 19.16
C ARG A 27 0.24 -11.85 18.26
N ILE A 28 -0.65 -12.84 18.12
CA ILE A 28 -1.81 -12.79 17.22
C ILE A 28 -2.62 -11.49 17.38
N ARG A 29 -2.81 -11.01 18.62
CA ARG A 29 -3.60 -9.80 18.92
C ARG A 29 -2.91 -8.48 18.55
N ARG A 30 -1.60 -8.49 18.29
CA ARG A 30 -0.84 -7.31 17.86
C ARG A 30 -0.98 -7.02 16.37
N TYR A 31 -1.49 -7.98 15.58
CA TYR A 31 -1.64 -7.83 14.14
C TYR A 31 -3.00 -7.20 13.77
N PRO A 32 -3.05 -6.41 12.68
CA PRO A 32 -4.29 -5.83 12.18
C PRO A 32 -5.30 -6.92 11.76
N LYS A 33 -6.59 -6.59 11.75
CA LYS A 33 -7.69 -7.56 11.60
C LYS A 33 -7.58 -8.41 10.32
N ASN A 34 -7.06 -7.84 9.23
CA ASN A 34 -6.82 -8.52 7.95
C ASN A 34 -5.76 -9.63 8.06
N LEU A 35 -4.66 -9.38 8.80
CA LEU A 35 -3.58 -10.36 8.99
C LEU A 35 -3.81 -11.31 10.15
N ARG A 36 -4.68 -10.95 11.11
CA ARG A 36 -4.96 -11.76 12.29
C ARG A 36 -5.45 -13.18 11.97
N LYS A 37 -6.25 -13.33 10.90
CA LYS A 37 -6.72 -14.66 10.45
C LYS A 37 -5.55 -15.52 9.94
N LEU A 38 -4.62 -14.94 9.19
CA LEU A 38 -3.43 -15.65 8.70
C LEU A 38 -2.49 -16.03 9.85
N MET A 39 -2.30 -15.15 10.83
CA MET A 39 -1.48 -15.43 12.01
C MET A 39 -2.10 -16.53 12.89
N LEU A 40 -3.42 -16.61 12.97
CA LEU A 40 -4.11 -17.73 13.62
C LEU A 40 -3.85 -19.04 12.88
N LEU A 41 -3.97 -19.05 11.55
CA LEU A 41 -3.66 -20.23 10.74
C LEU A 41 -2.18 -20.65 10.88
N ALA A 42 -1.24 -19.70 10.93
CA ALA A 42 0.17 -19.99 11.21
C ALA A 42 0.37 -20.68 12.57
N ALA A 43 -0.32 -20.21 13.61
CA ALA A 43 -0.27 -20.83 14.93
C ALA A 43 -0.85 -22.25 14.91
N ILE A 44 -1.95 -22.47 14.19
CA ILE A 44 -2.57 -23.80 14.05
C ILE A 44 -1.62 -24.76 13.31
N PHE A 45 -1.11 -24.39 12.14
CA PHE A 45 -0.25 -25.26 11.34
C PHE A 45 1.10 -25.54 12.02
N SER A 46 1.72 -24.54 12.67
CA SER A 46 2.92 -24.77 13.48
C SER A 46 2.62 -25.65 14.70
N GLY A 47 1.45 -25.49 15.32
CA GLY A 47 0.98 -26.32 16.43
C GLY A 47 0.78 -27.79 16.05
N ILE A 48 0.23 -28.06 14.85
CA ILE A 48 0.14 -29.41 14.28
C ILE A 48 1.56 -30.02 14.12
N GLY A 49 2.52 -29.23 13.66
CA GLY A 49 3.92 -29.66 13.55
C GLY A 49 4.57 -29.93 14.91
N ALA A 50 4.31 -29.08 15.91
CA ALA A 50 4.77 -29.30 17.28
C ALA A 50 4.18 -30.59 17.87
N PHE A 51 2.90 -30.87 17.61
CA PHE A 51 2.25 -32.12 18.00
C PHE A 51 2.89 -33.34 17.33
N GLY A 52 3.12 -33.29 16.02
CA GLY A 52 3.82 -34.36 15.28
C GLY A 52 5.23 -34.63 15.83
N ARG A 53 5.95 -33.59 16.23
CA ARG A 53 7.27 -33.71 16.90
C ARG A 53 7.17 -34.24 18.32
N LEU A 54 6.13 -33.91 19.07
CA LEU A 54 5.91 -34.46 20.40
C LEU A 54 5.73 -35.99 20.32
N ILE A 55 4.89 -36.46 19.39
CA ILE A 55 4.70 -37.89 19.16
C ILE A 55 6.02 -38.56 18.74
N ASP A 56 6.81 -37.94 17.86
CA ASP A 56 8.13 -38.45 17.44
C ASP A 56 9.13 -38.63 18.60
N VAL A 57 9.06 -37.78 19.62
CA VAL A 57 9.84 -37.92 20.86
C VAL A 57 9.28 -39.03 21.74
N LEU A 58 7.95 -39.09 21.92
CA LEU A 58 7.29 -40.08 22.79
C LEU A 58 7.49 -41.53 22.34
N VAL A 59 7.58 -41.76 21.03
CA VAL A 59 7.85 -43.10 20.44
C VAL A 59 9.17 -43.69 20.93
N LEU A 60 10.12 -42.87 21.38
CA LEU A 60 11.38 -43.36 21.95
C LEU A 60 11.21 -44.05 23.32
N PHE A 61 10.08 -43.82 23.99
CA PHE A 61 9.81 -44.30 25.35
C PHE A 61 8.61 -45.24 25.43
N VAL A 62 7.60 -45.04 24.56
CA VAL A 62 6.33 -45.78 24.58
C VAL A 62 5.95 -46.21 23.17
N SER A 63 5.45 -47.44 23.02
CA SER A 63 4.90 -47.94 21.76
C SER A 63 3.58 -47.23 21.44
N ILE A 64 3.58 -46.42 20.38
CA ILE A 64 2.39 -45.71 19.90
C ILE A 64 1.96 -46.35 18.57
N PRO A 65 0.70 -46.83 18.44
CA PRO A 65 0.20 -47.38 17.18
C PRO A 65 0.11 -46.27 16.13
N PHE A 66 0.39 -46.62 14.87
CA PHE A 66 0.34 -45.70 13.73
C PHE A 66 1.25 -44.46 13.86
N ALA A 67 2.30 -44.53 14.66
CA ALA A 67 3.15 -43.37 14.94
C ALA A 67 3.81 -42.79 13.67
N TYR A 68 4.18 -43.66 12.72
CA TYR A 68 4.76 -43.25 11.45
C TYR A 68 3.75 -42.46 10.61
N GLU A 69 2.52 -42.95 10.51
CA GLU A 69 1.42 -42.33 9.76
C GLU A 69 1.02 -40.99 10.39
N ILE A 70 0.91 -40.94 11.73
CA ILE A 70 0.65 -39.71 12.47
C ILE A 70 1.75 -38.68 12.20
N HIS A 71 3.02 -39.08 12.29
CA HIS A 71 4.15 -38.20 12.03
C HIS A 71 4.16 -37.68 10.59
N LEU A 72 3.93 -38.55 9.61
CA LEU A 72 3.86 -38.19 8.19
C LEU A 72 2.74 -37.18 7.93
N ILE A 73 1.52 -37.46 8.38
CA ILE A 73 0.35 -36.61 8.15
C ILE A 73 0.53 -35.24 8.81
N THR A 74 0.95 -35.22 10.07
CA THR A 74 1.14 -33.97 10.82
C THR A 74 2.23 -33.10 10.19
N HIS A 75 3.33 -33.68 9.71
CA HIS A 75 4.38 -32.92 9.03
C HIS A 75 3.97 -32.39 7.68
N VAL A 76 3.30 -33.20 6.84
CA VAL A 76 2.82 -32.75 5.52
C VAL A 76 1.83 -31.60 5.68
N VAL A 77 0.87 -31.74 6.59
CA VAL A 77 -0.14 -30.70 6.86
C VAL A 77 0.51 -29.46 7.46
N SER A 78 1.44 -29.62 8.40
CA SER A 78 2.14 -28.48 9.02
C SER A 78 2.99 -27.71 8.02
N ILE A 79 3.85 -28.38 7.27
CA ILE A 79 4.76 -27.75 6.30
C ILE A 79 3.95 -27.10 5.17
N GLY A 80 2.99 -27.83 4.59
CA GLY A 80 2.13 -27.30 3.53
C GLY A 80 1.35 -26.08 3.99
N GLY A 81 0.78 -26.14 5.20
CA GLY A 81 0.05 -25.02 5.80
C GLY A 81 0.93 -23.81 6.09
N VAL A 82 2.13 -24.00 6.63
CA VAL A 82 3.08 -22.90 6.89
C VAL A 82 3.55 -22.26 5.58
N ILE A 83 3.85 -23.06 4.55
CA ILE A 83 4.22 -22.54 3.22
C ILE A 83 3.07 -21.72 2.63
N TRP A 84 1.84 -22.25 2.68
CA TRP A 84 0.67 -21.54 2.17
C TRP A 84 0.42 -20.22 2.93
N VAL A 85 0.58 -20.22 4.26
CA VAL A 85 0.47 -18.99 5.06
C VAL A 85 1.58 -18.01 4.71
N PHE A 86 2.82 -18.46 4.52
CA PHE A 86 3.93 -17.60 4.12
C PHE A 86 3.69 -16.93 2.76
N ILE A 87 3.26 -17.70 1.75
CA ILE A 87 2.88 -17.18 0.43
C ILE A 87 1.73 -16.17 0.57
N SER A 88 0.68 -16.54 1.32
CA SER A 88 -0.47 -15.66 1.53
C SER A 88 -0.10 -14.38 2.26
N LEU A 89 0.82 -14.46 3.22
CA LEU A 89 1.34 -13.30 3.93
C LEU A 89 2.14 -12.42 2.97
N MET A 90 3.02 -12.99 2.15
CA MET A 90 3.82 -12.27 1.17
C MET A 90 2.92 -11.54 0.17
N LEU A 91 1.91 -12.22 -0.40
CA LEU A 91 0.94 -11.59 -1.30
C LEU A 91 0.08 -10.51 -0.62
N ASN A 92 -0.21 -10.63 0.68
CA ASN A 92 -0.93 -9.59 1.42
C ASN A 92 -0.02 -8.39 1.75
N LEU A 93 1.25 -8.65 2.06
CA LEU A 93 2.25 -7.61 2.29
C LEU A 93 2.56 -6.88 0.99
N GLU A 94 2.76 -7.58 -0.13
CA GLU A 94 2.89 -6.98 -1.45
C GLU A 94 1.69 -6.08 -1.72
N ARG A 95 0.45 -6.57 -1.64
CA ARG A 95 -0.74 -5.72 -1.86
C ARG A 95 -0.84 -4.49 -0.94
N TYR A 96 -0.18 -4.50 0.22
CA TYR A 96 -0.21 -3.42 1.19
C TYR A 96 0.98 -2.45 1.06
N TYR A 97 2.17 -2.94 0.72
CA TYR A 97 3.43 -2.18 0.64
C TYR A 97 3.89 -1.90 -0.79
N ILE A 98 3.49 -2.74 -1.74
CA ILE A 98 3.74 -2.67 -3.17
C ILE A 98 2.36 -2.68 -3.85
N PRO A 99 1.71 -1.53 -4.02
CA PRO A 99 0.51 -1.49 -4.84
C PRO A 99 0.89 -1.90 -6.27
N LEU A 100 0.75 -3.19 -6.58
CA LEU A 100 0.92 -3.78 -7.92
C LEU A 100 -0.19 -3.35 -8.89
N THR A 101 -0.77 -2.17 -8.66
CA THR A 101 -1.95 -1.67 -9.34
C THR A 101 -1.92 -0.14 -9.46
N SER A 102 -0.91 0.39 -10.12
CA SER A 102 -0.99 1.75 -10.70
C SER A 102 -0.50 1.82 -12.16
N ILE A 103 -0.02 0.73 -12.77
CA ILE A 103 0.66 0.82 -14.09
C ILE A 103 0.14 -0.15 -15.14
N SER A 104 -0.35 -1.34 -14.78
CA SER A 104 -0.72 -2.33 -15.80
C SER A 104 -2.08 -2.10 -16.49
N HIS A 105 -2.85 -1.09 -16.09
CA HIS A 105 -4.10 -0.69 -16.76
C HIS A 105 -4.07 0.72 -17.36
N ALA A 106 -2.92 1.40 -17.34
CA ALA A 106 -2.79 2.75 -17.90
C ALA A 106 -2.94 2.78 -19.45
N GLU A 107 -2.95 1.63 -20.11
CA GLU A 107 -3.26 1.51 -21.55
C GLU A 107 -4.76 1.45 -21.86
N GLU A 108 -5.64 1.27 -20.87
CA GLU A 108 -7.08 1.24 -21.12
C GLU A 108 -7.66 2.67 -21.16
N LYS A 109 -7.40 3.34 -22.29
CA LYS A 109 -8.03 4.58 -22.76
C LYS A 109 -8.32 5.61 -21.64
N ARG A 110 -7.28 6.33 -21.22
CA ARG A 110 -7.42 7.62 -20.56
C ARG A 110 -8.43 8.46 -21.36
N LYS A 111 -9.60 8.72 -20.79
CA LYS A 111 -10.58 9.58 -21.46
C LYS A 111 -10.09 11.02 -21.33
N PRO A 112 -9.91 11.77 -22.44
CA PRO A 112 -9.60 13.19 -22.34
C PRO A 112 -10.71 13.89 -21.55
N GLY A 113 -10.32 14.77 -20.63
CA GLY A 113 -11.25 15.33 -19.64
C GLY A 113 -11.73 14.27 -18.66
N ALA A 114 -10.83 13.73 -17.85
CA ALA A 114 -11.17 12.90 -16.69
C ALA A 114 -10.40 13.39 -15.45
N SER A 115 -10.85 12.96 -14.27
CA SER A 115 -10.22 13.33 -13.01
C SER A 115 -9.93 12.10 -12.18
N TYR A 116 -8.67 11.95 -11.78
CA TYR A 116 -8.19 10.76 -11.10
C TYR A 116 -7.60 11.08 -9.72
N ILE A 117 -7.69 10.13 -8.80
CA ILE A 117 -7.04 10.17 -7.50
C ILE A 117 -6.17 8.93 -7.29
N VAL A 118 -4.94 9.16 -6.86
CA VAL A 118 -3.98 8.14 -6.45
C VAL A 118 -3.83 8.24 -4.94
N LEU A 119 -4.26 7.19 -4.25
CA LEU A 119 -4.16 7.09 -2.80
C LEU A 119 -3.01 6.16 -2.45
N SER A 120 -1.90 6.72 -2.00
CA SER A 120 -0.68 5.96 -1.72
C SER A 120 0.11 6.58 -0.57
N SER A 121 0.69 5.73 0.28
CA SER A 121 1.61 6.17 1.33
C SER A 121 3.00 6.51 0.80
N ASN A 122 3.28 6.28 -0.49
CA ASN A 122 4.54 6.62 -1.14
C ASN A 122 4.32 7.51 -2.38
N THR A 123 3.59 8.61 -2.17
CA THR A 123 3.14 9.52 -3.24
C THR A 123 4.27 9.96 -4.18
N LEU A 124 5.46 10.24 -3.65
CA LEU A 124 6.61 10.71 -4.44
C LEU A 124 7.02 9.73 -5.55
N GLN A 125 7.06 8.42 -5.26
CA GLN A 125 7.45 7.42 -6.25
C GLN A 125 6.38 7.30 -7.34
N ASP A 126 5.11 7.24 -6.94
CA ASP A 126 3.99 7.13 -7.88
C ASP A 126 3.90 8.37 -8.78
N VAL A 127 4.20 9.56 -8.26
CA VAL A 127 4.23 10.80 -9.06
C VAL A 127 5.39 10.75 -10.06
N VAL A 128 6.60 10.38 -9.63
CA VAL A 128 7.76 10.28 -10.54
C VAL A 128 7.48 9.31 -11.68
N GLU A 129 6.96 8.13 -11.35
CA GLU A 129 6.64 7.09 -12.32
C GLU A 129 5.52 7.51 -13.27
N PHE A 130 4.48 8.16 -12.74
CA PHE A 130 3.41 8.74 -13.54
C PHE A 130 3.96 9.77 -14.55
N LEU A 131 4.83 10.67 -14.08
CA LEU A 131 5.42 11.75 -14.88
C LEU A 131 6.44 11.25 -15.93
N GLN A 132 6.97 10.04 -15.79
CA GLN A 132 7.82 9.41 -16.81
C GLN A 132 7.01 8.82 -17.97
N ASN A 133 5.78 8.38 -17.70
CA ASN A 133 4.91 7.68 -18.66
C ASN A 133 3.83 8.59 -19.26
N ILE A 134 4.03 9.91 -19.21
CA ILE A 134 3.06 10.87 -19.74
C ILE A 134 3.60 11.60 -20.96
N ASP A 135 2.87 11.45 -22.06
CA ASP A 135 3.06 12.23 -23.26
C ASP A 135 2.17 13.48 -23.18
N GLY A 136 2.81 14.66 -23.15
CA GLY A 136 2.11 15.95 -23.25
C GLY A 136 2.51 16.99 -22.20
N PRO A 137 1.87 18.16 -22.25
CA PRO A 137 2.16 19.28 -21.36
C PRO A 137 1.63 19.01 -19.95
N VAL A 138 2.53 19.06 -18.96
CA VAL A 138 2.19 18.81 -17.55
C VAL A 138 2.43 20.04 -16.69
N LEU A 139 1.46 20.33 -15.82
CA LEU A 139 1.58 21.28 -14.73
C LEU A 139 1.56 20.54 -13.40
N LEU A 140 2.61 20.69 -12.59
CA LEU A 140 2.76 20.03 -11.31
C LEU A 140 2.73 21.04 -10.15
N PHE A 141 1.77 20.89 -9.24
CA PHE A 141 1.76 21.54 -7.93
C PHE A 141 2.43 20.62 -6.91
N THR A 142 3.58 21.03 -6.36
CA THR A 142 4.34 20.22 -5.40
C THR A 142 5.08 21.07 -4.37
N ARG A 143 5.35 20.49 -3.20
CA ARG A 143 6.22 21.10 -2.18
C ARG A 143 7.71 20.91 -2.50
N TYR A 144 8.06 19.93 -3.35
CA TYR A 144 9.43 19.52 -3.61
C TYR A 144 9.77 19.57 -5.11
N PRO A 145 9.79 20.76 -5.74
CA PRO A 145 9.97 20.91 -7.19
C PRO A 145 11.29 20.34 -7.71
N ASN A 146 12.33 20.29 -6.86
CA ASN A 146 13.66 19.80 -7.22
C ASN A 146 13.73 18.27 -7.37
N LEU A 147 12.73 17.52 -6.89
CA LEU A 147 12.69 16.07 -7.02
C LEU A 147 12.27 15.61 -8.43
N TYR A 148 11.75 16.52 -9.25
CA TYR A 148 11.21 16.23 -10.58
C TYR A 148 12.12 16.83 -11.66
N GLY A 149 12.92 15.98 -12.30
CA GLY A 149 13.98 16.39 -13.23
C GLY A 149 13.53 16.73 -14.66
N ASN A 150 12.29 16.39 -15.05
CA ASN A 150 11.84 16.60 -16.44
C ASN A 150 11.64 18.09 -16.77
N GLU A 151 12.29 18.56 -17.84
CA GLU A 151 12.18 19.94 -18.32
C GLU A 151 10.81 20.24 -18.95
N ASN A 152 10.12 19.22 -19.46
CA ASN A 152 8.79 19.35 -20.08
C ASN A 152 7.64 19.56 -19.07
N ILE A 153 7.96 19.65 -17.78
CA ILE A 153 6.97 19.80 -16.70
C ILE A 153 7.07 21.21 -16.14
N LYS A 154 5.99 21.97 -16.26
CA LYS A 154 5.85 23.25 -15.57
C LYS A 154 5.59 22.98 -14.09
N LYS A 155 6.56 23.34 -13.25
CA LYS A 155 6.52 23.10 -11.80
C LYS A 155 6.11 24.37 -11.06
N ILE A 156 5.12 24.26 -10.19
CA ILE A 156 4.69 25.32 -9.29
C ILE A 156 5.00 24.89 -7.87
N TRP A 157 5.91 25.62 -7.25
CA TRP A 157 6.36 25.35 -5.91
C TRP A 157 5.37 25.89 -4.88
N ILE A 158 4.82 25.00 -4.06
CA ILE A 158 3.90 25.35 -2.98
C ILE A 158 4.68 25.54 -1.68
N THR A 159 4.77 26.76 -1.19
CA THR A 159 5.55 27.11 0.00
C THR A 159 5.05 28.40 0.65
N THR A 160 5.23 28.53 1.96
CA THR A 160 5.02 29.77 2.71
C THR A 160 6.30 30.57 2.95
N ALA A 161 7.47 30.00 2.63
CA ALA A 161 8.77 30.54 3.07
C ALA A 161 9.47 31.41 2.02
N ASP A 162 9.13 31.26 0.73
CA ASP A 162 9.83 31.93 -0.37
C ASP A 162 8.84 32.72 -1.23
N SER A 163 9.24 33.94 -1.64
CA SER A 163 8.45 34.81 -2.52
C SER A 163 8.32 34.30 -3.95
N LYS A 164 9.17 33.35 -4.36
CA LYS A 164 9.12 32.70 -5.68
C LYS A 164 8.08 31.56 -5.75
N GLY A 165 7.61 31.08 -4.61
CA GLY A 165 6.59 30.04 -4.52
C GLY A 165 5.18 30.61 -4.40
N VAL A 166 4.18 29.74 -4.60
CA VAL A 166 2.78 30.09 -4.36
C VAL A 166 2.40 29.60 -2.97
N SER A 167 1.78 30.48 -2.18
CA SER A 167 1.29 30.13 -0.84
C SER A 167 0.25 29.00 -0.92
N PRO A 168 0.29 27.99 -0.03
CA PRO A 168 -0.76 26.97 0.05
C PRO A 168 -2.15 27.55 0.35
N THR A 169 -2.23 28.75 0.94
CA THR A 169 -3.51 29.43 1.22
C THR A 169 -4.09 30.16 -0.01
N ALA A 170 -3.28 30.36 -1.06
CA ALA A 170 -3.68 31.07 -2.26
C ALA A 170 -4.35 30.12 -3.29
N LEU A 171 -5.38 29.39 -2.87
CA LEU A 171 -6.07 28.39 -3.72
C LEU A 171 -6.59 29.00 -5.04
N HIS A 172 -7.05 30.26 -5.01
CA HIS A 172 -7.48 30.97 -6.22
C HIS A 172 -6.34 31.14 -7.24
N VAL A 173 -5.12 31.45 -6.78
CA VAL A 173 -3.95 31.59 -7.66
C VAL A 173 -3.60 30.24 -8.29
N LEU A 174 -3.65 29.16 -7.52
CA LEU A 174 -3.42 27.80 -8.05
C LEU A 174 -4.46 27.44 -9.11
N GLN A 175 -5.71 27.80 -8.86
CA GLN A 175 -6.81 27.59 -9.79
C GLN A 175 -6.57 28.35 -11.11
N ASP A 176 -6.24 29.64 -11.03
CA ASP A 176 -5.98 30.48 -12.20
C ASP A 176 -4.80 29.97 -13.02
N ILE A 177 -3.71 29.57 -12.36
CA ILE A 177 -2.53 28.98 -13.01
C ILE A 177 -2.91 27.70 -13.78
N ALA A 178 -3.69 26.81 -13.15
CA ALA A 178 -4.12 25.56 -13.79
C ALA A 178 -5.06 25.79 -14.97
N ILE A 179 -6.07 26.65 -14.81
CA ILE A 179 -7.02 26.98 -15.87
C ILE A 179 -6.31 27.62 -17.06
N ARG A 180 -5.38 28.55 -16.80
CA ARG A 180 -4.58 29.19 -17.83
C ARG A 180 -3.72 28.17 -18.57
N PHE A 181 -3.01 27.30 -17.84
CA PHE A 181 -2.18 26.26 -18.44
C PHE A 181 -2.99 25.33 -19.33
N ALA A 182 -4.16 24.88 -18.86
CA ALA A 182 -5.07 24.04 -19.64
C ALA A 182 -5.66 24.74 -20.88
N SER A 183 -5.79 26.07 -20.84
CA SER A 183 -6.28 26.85 -21.98
C SER A 183 -5.19 27.07 -23.03
N GLU A 184 -3.92 27.17 -22.61
CA GLU A 184 -2.76 27.34 -23.49
C GLU A 184 -2.29 26.01 -24.10
N ASN A 185 -2.69 24.87 -23.53
CA ASN A 185 -2.17 23.54 -23.87
C ASN A 185 -3.28 22.51 -24.02
N ASN A 186 -3.52 22.05 -25.25
CA ASN A 186 -4.52 21.01 -25.51
C ASN A 186 -4.09 19.67 -24.90
N GLY A 187 -5.02 18.96 -24.25
CA GLY A 187 -4.73 17.68 -23.58
C GLY A 187 -3.79 17.79 -22.37
N ALA A 188 -3.69 18.98 -21.76
CA ALA A 188 -2.85 19.20 -20.60
C ALA A 188 -3.22 18.30 -19.41
N THR A 189 -2.21 17.90 -18.64
CA THR A 189 -2.40 17.19 -17.38
C THR A 189 -1.95 18.04 -16.20
N ILE A 190 -2.86 18.20 -15.24
CA ILE A 190 -2.65 18.98 -14.03
C ILE A 190 -2.50 17.99 -12.87
N VAL A 191 -1.36 18.03 -12.19
CA VAL A 191 -1.00 17.13 -11.10
C VAL A 191 -0.92 17.90 -9.78
N VAL A 192 -1.60 17.39 -8.76
CA VAL A 192 -1.55 17.89 -7.37
C VAL A 192 -0.85 16.85 -6.49
N ASP A 193 0.39 17.12 -6.08
CA ASP A 193 1.28 16.25 -5.26
C ASP A 193 1.48 16.79 -3.83
N CYS A 194 0.49 17.50 -3.28
CA CYS A 194 0.61 18.05 -1.93
C CYS A 194 -0.75 18.29 -1.29
N LEU A 195 -1.69 17.36 -1.48
CA LEU A 195 -3.07 17.54 -1.01
C LEU A 195 -3.13 17.78 0.50
N GLU A 196 -2.39 16.99 1.28
CA GLU A 196 -2.33 17.06 2.74
C GLU A 196 -1.87 18.43 3.19
N TYR A 197 -0.91 19.01 2.47
CA TYR A 197 -0.40 20.35 2.77
C TYR A 197 -1.45 21.42 2.50
N LEU A 198 -2.19 21.33 1.39
CA LEU A 198 -3.29 22.25 1.13
C LEU A 198 -4.39 22.11 2.19
N VAL A 199 -4.71 20.87 2.59
CA VAL A 199 -5.72 20.56 3.61
C VAL A 199 -5.31 21.10 4.98
N LEU A 200 -4.03 20.96 5.34
CA LEU A 200 -3.48 21.47 6.59
C LEU A 200 -3.66 22.99 6.72
N TYR A 201 -3.49 23.74 5.63
CA TYR A 201 -3.55 25.21 5.66
C TYR A 201 -4.96 25.78 5.46
N ASN A 202 -5.85 25.10 4.73
CA ASN A 202 -7.15 25.64 4.33
C ASN A 202 -8.35 24.89 4.93
N GLY A 203 -8.11 23.73 5.54
CA GLY A 203 -9.13 22.77 5.92
C GLY A 203 -9.67 21.97 4.72
N PHE A 204 -10.08 20.73 4.98
CA PHE A 204 -10.51 19.78 3.94
C PHE A 204 -11.66 20.34 3.08
N LYS A 205 -12.67 20.97 3.69
CA LYS A 205 -13.84 21.47 2.96
C LYS A 205 -13.50 22.52 1.91
N SER A 206 -12.55 23.41 2.21
CA SER A 206 -12.09 24.46 1.30
C SER A 206 -11.31 23.86 0.12
N VAL A 207 -10.41 22.94 0.42
CA VAL A 207 -9.61 22.23 -0.60
C VAL A 207 -10.49 21.36 -1.48
N PHE A 208 -11.45 20.63 -0.90
CA PHE A 208 -12.38 19.80 -1.66
C PHE A 208 -13.21 20.64 -2.64
N LYS A 209 -13.74 21.79 -2.21
CA LYS A 209 -14.42 22.73 -3.12
C LYS A 209 -13.49 23.20 -4.24
N PHE A 210 -12.26 23.60 -3.91
CA PHE A 210 -11.26 23.98 -4.89
C PHE A 210 -11.01 22.88 -5.92
N LEU A 211 -10.82 21.62 -5.49
CA LEU A 211 -10.59 20.49 -6.40
C LEU A 211 -11.79 20.20 -7.31
N VAL A 212 -13.02 20.27 -6.77
CA VAL A 212 -14.25 20.10 -7.57
C VAL A 212 -14.38 21.21 -8.60
N THR A 213 -14.21 22.47 -8.20
CA THR A 213 -14.27 23.59 -9.15
C THR A 213 -13.17 23.51 -10.19
N LEU A 214 -11.95 23.13 -9.78
CA LEU A 214 -10.83 22.92 -10.70
C LEU A 214 -11.16 21.80 -11.70
N LYS A 215 -11.69 20.66 -11.23
CA LYS A 215 -12.17 19.58 -12.10
C LYS A 215 -13.11 20.12 -13.17
N ASP A 216 -14.18 20.81 -12.77
CA ASP A 216 -15.21 21.30 -13.70
C ASP A 216 -14.62 22.21 -14.79
N HIS A 217 -13.65 23.06 -14.43
CA HIS A 217 -12.93 23.89 -15.41
C HIS A 217 -11.98 23.11 -16.31
N LEU A 218 -11.30 22.08 -15.82
CA LEU A 218 -10.36 21.29 -16.62
C LEU A 218 -11.09 20.36 -17.59
N MET A 219 -12.18 19.74 -17.14
CA MET A 219 -13.02 18.84 -17.93
C MET A 219 -13.60 19.54 -19.16
N THR A 220 -14.07 20.78 -18.99
CA THR A 220 -14.59 21.62 -20.09
C THR A 220 -13.53 21.99 -21.13
N ARG A 221 -12.24 21.81 -20.82
CA ARG A 221 -11.10 22.09 -21.69
C ARG A 221 -10.41 20.83 -22.22
N GLY A 222 -10.95 19.64 -21.93
CA GLY A 222 -10.33 18.36 -22.30
C GLY A 222 -9.03 18.06 -21.55
N ALA A 223 -8.75 18.80 -20.47
CA ALA A 223 -7.57 18.61 -19.62
C ALA A 223 -7.86 17.59 -18.51
N THR A 224 -6.82 16.88 -18.08
CA THR A 224 -6.91 15.83 -17.06
C THR A 224 -6.43 16.35 -15.71
N LEU A 225 -7.16 16.05 -14.64
CA LEU A 225 -6.76 16.34 -13.26
C LEU A 225 -6.31 15.07 -12.56
N ILE A 226 -5.16 15.10 -11.89
CA ILE A 226 -4.64 13.96 -11.13
C ILE A 226 -4.22 14.45 -9.75
N ILE A 227 -4.73 13.78 -8.74
CA ILE A 227 -4.53 14.15 -7.34
C ILE A 227 -3.81 12.99 -6.65
N PHE A 228 -2.63 13.25 -6.11
CA PHE A 228 -1.93 12.33 -5.24
C PHE A 228 -2.22 12.70 -3.79
N ALA A 229 -2.59 11.70 -3.01
CA ALA A 229 -2.81 11.88 -1.58
C ALA A 229 -2.41 10.65 -0.77
N ASP A 230 -1.85 10.89 0.42
CA ASP A 230 -1.60 9.88 1.43
C ASP A 230 -2.87 9.66 2.26
N PRO A 231 -3.53 8.50 2.16
CA PRO A 231 -4.75 8.21 2.91
C PRO A 231 -4.53 8.19 4.43
N THR A 232 -3.28 8.08 4.91
CA THR A 232 -2.97 8.07 6.35
C THR A 232 -3.01 9.47 6.97
N ALA A 233 -2.91 10.51 6.14
CA ALA A 233 -2.95 11.92 6.56
C ALA A 233 -4.36 12.53 6.52
N LEU A 234 -5.37 11.74 6.11
CA LEU A 234 -6.76 12.16 5.96
C LEU A 234 -7.70 11.30 6.81
N GLU A 235 -8.85 11.84 7.18
CA GLU A 235 -9.88 11.07 7.87
C GLU A 235 -10.58 10.09 6.90
N GLU A 236 -11.07 8.94 7.40
CA GLU A 236 -11.78 7.96 6.56
C GLU A 236 -12.97 8.57 5.80
N SER A 237 -13.69 9.51 6.43
CA SER A 237 -14.80 10.25 5.83
C SER A 237 -14.36 11.14 4.65
N GLN A 238 -13.18 11.77 4.77
CA GLN A 238 -12.58 12.62 3.76
C GLN A 238 -12.11 11.80 2.56
N VAL A 239 -11.48 10.65 2.82
CA VAL A 239 -11.07 9.69 1.79
C VAL A 239 -12.29 9.17 1.02
N ALA A 240 -13.39 8.85 1.71
CA ALA A 240 -14.61 8.40 1.07
C ALA A 240 -15.22 9.47 0.14
N LEU A 241 -15.19 10.74 0.55
CA LEU A 241 -15.66 11.85 -0.30
C LEU A 241 -14.80 12.02 -1.55
N LEU A 242 -13.47 11.94 -1.40
CA LEU A 242 -12.55 12.01 -2.53
C LEU A 242 -12.76 10.86 -3.52
N LYS A 243 -12.89 9.62 -3.03
CA LYS A 243 -13.17 8.44 -3.88
C LYS A 243 -14.51 8.50 -4.61
N ARG A 244 -15.49 9.19 -4.04
CA ARG A 244 -16.80 9.38 -4.68
C ARG A 244 -16.74 10.41 -5.81
N GLU A 245 -15.86 11.41 -5.67
CA GLU A 245 -15.79 12.55 -6.57
C GLU A 245 -14.78 12.35 -7.72
N PHE A 246 -13.68 11.66 -7.45
CA PHE A 246 -12.57 11.42 -8.37
C PHE A 246 -12.40 9.92 -8.63
N ASN A 247 -12.14 9.57 -9.89
CA ASN A 247 -11.95 8.18 -10.28
C ASN A 247 -10.63 7.63 -9.73
N PRO A 248 -10.55 6.37 -9.29
CA PRO A 248 -9.24 5.76 -9.04
C PRO A 248 -8.45 5.70 -10.36
N LEU A 249 -7.16 6.05 -10.32
CA LEU A 249 -6.25 5.86 -11.46
C LEU A 249 -5.87 4.38 -11.62
#